data_AF-A0A2G5VSQ9-F1
#
_entry.id   AF-A0A2G5VSQ9-F1
#
_cell.length_a   1.000
_cell.length_b   1.000
_cell.length_c   1.000
_cell.angle_alpha   90.00
_cell.angle_beta   90.00
_cell.angle_gamma   90.00
#
_symmetry.space_group_name_H-M   'P 1'
#
loop_
_entity.id
_entity.type
_entity.pdbx_description
1 polymer ?
#
loop_
_entity_poly.entity_id
_entity_poly.type
_entity_poly.pdbx_seq_one_letter_code
_entity_poly.pdbx_strand_id
1 'polypeptide(L)'
;MIPHIFKSEVALSNNEFPASTASTASTVISTAKEKMPPKEKKVDWKTDLLKILETEHKQKKRKLWKMRVDQQAMADIFRFTLKDDVQSLVRLTENQLRSRHSPETVPVCFLVLHKKMEKILKKVEAIESPDSLSIFIGIADLWRSIKRNETNTTYLMALLLLSSLRKWKDQRSYEERSSKSIADLFDSMEQKMRQLAKGVNVEEWEMEVFLNSEDQKAIQKEVEMLRSFSVPVPRKKEGARYSEELEDLIGPLQTNCHPEEYRNNPFQVDGMEKGNYKTLFEEHLKTESTMWIQVKNTVGEAAEKNGKSGEELITEWDWRKRISDGLRKLDPNDTHPLVSTCLELLPREKLVEILYFTVVAACSQGQNLIGATQFQYDVLDPILKELGNAFKKEMGFNETEIWKRVFDSYINYFLDSDVSRQNTHREWWSKACKQQNLAPNFQFQMGNLDAETRNEVCNVIVDVLFNSCLFPVESKDGKSKYHRNQHKIFIAQ
;
A
#
# COMPACT_ATOMS: atom_id res chain seq x y z
N MET A 1 9.56 -28.58 48.44
CA MET A 1 8.34 -28.77 49.24
C MET A 1 7.22 -29.08 48.27
N ILE A 2 6.94 -30.36 48.00
CA ILE A 2 5.95 -31.21 48.69
C ILE A 2 4.50 -30.75 48.41
N PRO A 3 3.58 -31.69 48.12
CA PRO A 3 2.69 -31.65 46.95
C PRO A 3 1.21 -31.88 47.30
N HIS A 4 0.41 -32.24 46.28
CA HIS A 4 -0.66 -33.25 46.31
C HIS A 4 -2.12 -32.88 46.71
N ILE A 5 -3.03 -33.22 45.77
CA ILE A 5 -4.25 -34.08 45.89
C ILE A 5 -5.49 -33.46 46.57
N PHE A 6 -6.62 -33.38 45.85
CA PHE A 6 -7.73 -34.36 45.95
C PHE A 6 -8.76 -34.24 44.83
N LYS A 7 -9.11 -35.42 44.26
CA LYS A 7 -10.30 -35.73 43.47
C LYS A 7 -11.52 -35.86 44.41
N SER A 8 -12.73 -35.68 43.88
CA SER A 8 -13.86 -36.51 44.28
C SER A 8 -14.86 -36.67 43.13
N GLU A 9 -15.07 -37.92 42.74
CA GLU A 9 -16.09 -38.43 41.82
C GLU A 9 -17.34 -38.88 42.60
N VAL A 10 -18.51 -38.67 41.98
CA VAL A 10 -19.68 -39.58 41.86
C VAL A 10 -20.49 -39.98 43.12
N ALA A 11 -21.82 -39.74 43.08
CA ALA A 11 -22.87 -40.76 43.32
C ALA A 11 -24.29 -40.27 42.93
N LEU A 12 -25.07 -41.19 42.36
CA LEU A 12 -26.46 -41.13 41.89
C LEU A 12 -27.50 -41.34 43.01
N SER A 13 -28.74 -40.86 42.83
CA SER A 13 -29.95 -41.61 43.25
C SER A 13 -31.23 -41.15 42.53
N ASN A 14 -31.95 -42.13 41.95
CA ASN A 14 -33.33 -42.06 41.46
C ASN A 14 -34.35 -42.11 42.62
N ASN A 15 -35.56 -41.52 42.49
CA ASN A 15 -36.84 -42.25 42.28
C ASN A 15 -38.11 -41.39 42.54
N GLU A 16 -39.12 -41.69 41.70
CA GLU A 16 -40.58 -41.82 41.97
C GLU A 16 -41.61 -40.67 41.79
N PHE A 17 -42.63 -41.03 40.99
CA PHE A 17 -43.92 -40.39 40.62
C PHE A 17 -45.05 -40.70 41.63
N PRO A 18 -46.27 -40.07 41.58
CA PRO A 18 -47.42 -40.63 40.80
C PRO A 18 -48.49 -39.64 40.24
N ALA A 19 -49.14 -40.08 39.13
CA ALA A 19 -50.58 -40.03 38.73
C ALA A 19 -51.43 -38.72 38.81
N SER A 20 -52.51 -38.44 38.06
CA SER A 20 -53.29 -38.97 36.91
C SER A 20 -54.49 -38.01 36.67
N THR A 21 -55.01 -37.90 35.42
CA THR A 21 -56.41 -37.70 34.92
C THR A 21 -56.38 -36.86 33.63
N ALA A 22 -56.57 -37.37 32.40
CA ALA A 22 -57.72 -38.02 31.73
C ALA A 22 -58.81 -37.05 31.21
N SER A 23 -58.87 -36.87 29.88
CA SER A 23 -60.10 -36.65 29.09
C SER A 23 -59.86 -36.89 27.59
N THR A 24 -60.42 -37.99 27.09
CA THR A 24 -60.79 -38.39 25.70
C THR A 24 -61.77 -37.40 25.04
N ALA A 25 -62.08 -37.28 23.73
CA ALA A 25 -61.97 -38.07 22.49
C ALA A 25 -62.08 -37.06 21.29
N SER A 26 -61.61 -37.30 20.06
CA SER A 26 -62.23 -38.20 19.09
C SER A 26 -61.37 -38.40 17.83
N THR A 27 -61.42 -39.63 17.33
CA THR A 27 -60.75 -40.28 16.21
C THR A 27 -61.37 -39.95 14.85
N VAL A 28 -60.58 -39.79 13.76
CA VAL A 28 -60.79 -40.48 12.45
C VAL A 28 -59.44 -40.70 11.75
N ILE A 29 -59.33 -41.89 11.17
CA ILE A 29 -58.18 -42.62 10.63
C ILE A 29 -57.82 -42.18 9.20
N SER A 30 -56.52 -42.12 8.86
CA SER A 30 -56.05 -42.59 7.55
C SER A 30 -54.64 -43.19 7.69
N THR A 31 -54.49 -44.41 7.19
CA THR A 31 -53.31 -45.28 7.30
C THR A 31 -52.08 -44.67 6.64
N ALA A 32 -51.16 -44.15 7.45
CA ALA A 32 -49.83 -43.75 7.01
C ALA A 32 -48.90 -44.97 7.02
N LYS A 33 -48.34 -45.30 5.85
CA LYS A 33 -47.16 -46.17 5.71
C LYS A 33 -46.09 -45.68 6.69
N GLU A 34 -45.55 -46.59 7.50
CA GLU A 34 -44.35 -46.37 8.30
C GLU A 34 -43.26 -45.75 7.43
N LYS A 35 -43.03 -44.44 7.57
CA LYS A 35 -41.76 -43.84 7.20
C LYS A 35 -40.85 -44.11 8.38
N MET A 36 -39.90 -45.03 8.17
CA MET A 36 -38.73 -45.16 9.03
C MET A 36 -38.20 -43.76 9.39
N PRO A 37 -37.78 -43.52 10.64
CA PRO A 37 -37.16 -42.26 11.02
C PRO A 37 -35.99 -42.00 10.04
N PRO A 38 -35.80 -40.75 9.59
CA PRO A 38 -34.69 -40.44 8.70
C PRO A 38 -33.43 -40.88 9.44
N LYS A 39 -32.71 -41.85 8.86
CA LYS A 39 -31.38 -42.22 9.34
C LYS A 39 -30.63 -40.90 9.53
N GLU A 40 -30.28 -40.59 10.77
CA GLU A 40 -29.33 -39.51 11.07
C GLU A 40 -28.13 -39.76 10.16
N LYS A 41 -28.00 -38.94 9.13
CA LYS A 41 -26.77 -38.90 8.35
C LYS A 41 -25.73 -38.51 9.37
N LYS A 42 -24.85 -39.45 9.75
CA LYS A 42 -23.59 -39.13 10.41
C LYS A 42 -22.98 -38.00 9.58
N VAL A 43 -23.08 -36.78 10.11
CA VAL A 43 -22.46 -35.61 9.51
C VAL A 43 -20.97 -35.91 9.58
N ASP A 44 -20.40 -36.27 8.43
CA ASP A 44 -18.99 -36.59 8.34
C ASP A 44 -18.22 -35.28 8.43
N TRP A 45 -18.00 -34.85 9.67
CA TRP A 45 -17.33 -33.59 10.01
C TRP A 45 -15.97 -33.47 9.31
N LYS A 46 -15.33 -34.58 8.95
CA LYS A 46 -14.07 -34.59 8.17
C LYS A 46 -14.30 -34.11 6.74
N THR A 47 -15.37 -34.56 6.10
CA THR A 47 -15.76 -34.14 4.75
C THR A 47 -16.20 -32.67 4.72
N ASP A 48 -16.92 -32.21 5.74
CA ASP A 48 -17.33 -30.81 5.83
C ASP A 48 -16.13 -29.89 6.18
N LEU A 49 -15.22 -30.32 7.06
CA LEU A 49 -13.97 -29.61 7.32
C LEU A 49 -13.07 -29.53 6.08
N LEU A 50 -12.96 -30.62 5.30
CA LEU A 50 -12.24 -30.61 4.03
C LEU A 50 -12.83 -29.61 3.04
N LYS A 51 -14.16 -29.50 2.94
CA LYS A 51 -14.82 -28.49 2.09
C LYS A 51 -14.56 -27.06 2.56
N ILE A 52 -14.57 -26.82 3.87
CA ILE A 52 -14.22 -25.50 4.44
C ILE A 52 -12.77 -25.17 4.08
N LEU A 53 -11.84 -26.08 4.33
CA LEU A 53 -10.41 -25.89 4.01
C LEU A 53 -10.16 -25.71 2.51
N GLU A 54 -10.85 -26.46 1.64
CA GLU A 54 -10.76 -26.26 0.19
C GLU A 54 -11.29 -24.89 -0.24
N THR A 55 -12.38 -24.42 0.39
CA THR A 55 -12.98 -23.12 0.10
C THR A 55 -12.05 -22.00 0.57
N GLU A 56 -11.51 -22.10 1.78
CA GLU A 56 -10.50 -21.18 2.33
C GLU A 56 -9.23 -21.19 1.46
N HIS A 57 -8.76 -22.34 1.02
CA HIS A 57 -7.60 -22.44 0.15
C HIS A 57 -7.85 -21.80 -1.22
N LYS A 58 -9.02 -22.04 -1.83
CA LYS A 58 -9.43 -21.37 -3.08
C LYS A 58 -9.55 -19.85 -2.90
N GLN A 59 -10.12 -19.39 -1.78
CA GLN A 59 -10.21 -17.96 -1.45
C GLN A 59 -8.83 -17.34 -1.25
N LYS A 60 -7.95 -17.99 -0.49
CA LYS A 60 -6.57 -17.56 -0.27
C LYS A 60 -5.79 -17.48 -1.58
N LYS A 61 -5.92 -18.49 -2.45
CA LYS A 61 -5.29 -18.50 -3.78
C LYS A 61 -5.79 -17.35 -4.66
N ARG A 62 -7.11 -17.07 -4.65
CA ARG A 62 -7.68 -15.92 -5.37
C ARG A 62 -7.17 -14.59 -4.82
N LYS A 63 -7.11 -14.43 -3.50
CA LYS A 63 -6.60 -13.21 -2.85
C LYS A 63 -5.12 -12.97 -3.18
N LEU A 64 -4.30 -14.01 -3.12
CA LEU A 64 -2.89 -13.95 -3.50
C LEU A 64 -2.71 -13.63 -4.99
N TRP A 65 -3.52 -14.24 -5.86
CA TRP A 65 -3.46 -13.95 -7.29
C TRP A 65 -3.86 -12.50 -7.58
N LYS A 66 -4.92 -11.98 -6.95
CA LYS A 66 -5.31 -10.57 -7.09
C LYS A 66 -4.17 -9.66 -6.65
N MET A 67 -3.60 -9.87 -5.46
CA MET A 67 -2.45 -9.10 -4.98
C MET A 67 -1.28 -9.10 -5.98
N ARG A 68 -0.95 -10.24 -6.59
CA ARG A 68 0.11 -10.31 -7.60
C ARG A 68 -0.20 -9.47 -8.83
N VAL A 69 -1.43 -9.54 -9.34
CA VAL A 69 -1.85 -8.74 -10.51
C VAL A 69 -1.79 -7.24 -10.19
N ASP A 70 -2.26 -6.84 -9.01
CA ASP A 70 -2.26 -5.45 -8.56
C ASP A 70 -0.81 -4.92 -8.42
N GLN A 71 0.08 -5.72 -7.82
CA GLN A 71 1.51 -5.39 -7.67
C GLN A 71 2.23 -5.27 -9.01
N GLN A 72 1.99 -6.21 -9.94
CA GLN A 72 2.58 -6.17 -11.27
C GLN A 72 2.11 -4.94 -12.05
N ALA A 73 0.80 -4.63 -11.99
CA ALA A 73 0.26 -3.47 -12.68
C ALA A 73 0.83 -2.16 -12.11
N MET A 74 1.00 -2.07 -10.78
CA MET A 74 1.68 -0.93 -10.16
C MET A 74 3.13 -0.82 -10.62
N ALA A 75 3.91 -1.91 -10.61
CA ALA A 75 5.28 -1.94 -11.12
C ALA A 75 5.39 -1.43 -12.57
N ASP A 76 4.46 -1.84 -13.44
CA ASP A 76 4.39 -1.37 -14.82
C ASP A 76 4.07 0.12 -14.92
N ILE A 77 3.15 0.65 -14.08
CA ILE A 77 2.90 2.10 -14.01
C ILE A 77 4.18 2.85 -13.67
N PHE A 78 4.93 2.41 -12.66
CA PHE A 78 6.20 3.05 -12.29
C PHE A 78 7.18 3.08 -13.45
N ARG A 79 7.40 1.92 -14.06
CA ARG A 79 8.32 1.77 -15.19
C ARG A 79 7.94 2.70 -16.33
N PHE A 80 6.69 2.67 -16.77
CA PHE A 80 6.22 3.50 -17.88
C PHE A 80 6.23 4.99 -17.54
N THR A 81 5.92 5.36 -16.30
CA THR A 81 5.93 6.77 -15.86
C THR A 81 7.34 7.35 -15.86
N LEU A 82 8.30 6.61 -15.29
CA LEU A 82 9.66 7.08 -15.10
C LEU A 82 10.49 7.00 -16.39
N LYS A 83 10.18 6.06 -17.30
CA LYS A 83 10.76 6.00 -18.66
C LYS A 83 10.07 6.94 -19.67
N ASP A 84 9.03 7.63 -19.26
CA ASP A 84 8.19 8.47 -20.12
C ASP A 84 7.52 7.70 -21.29
N ASP A 85 7.27 6.40 -21.12
CA ASP A 85 6.56 5.56 -22.09
C ASP A 85 5.03 5.68 -21.91
N VAL A 86 4.51 6.82 -22.33
CA VAL A 86 3.09 7.16 -22.19
C VAL A 86 2.19 6.22 -23.01
N GLN A 87 2.67 5.69 -24.12
CA GLN A 87 1.89 4.78 -24.98
C GLN A 87 1.65 3.44 -24.29
N SER A 88 2.68 2.86 -23.67
CA SER A 88 2.53 1.64 -22.87
C SER A 88 1.63 1.88 -21.66
N LEU A 89 1.67 3.08 -21.05
CA LEU A 89 0.76 3.45 -19.96
C LEU A 89 -0.71 3.53 -20.42
N VAL A 90 -0.99 4.14 -21.58
CA VAL A 90 -2.35 4.16 -22.17
C VAL A 90 -2.84 2.73 -22.38
N ARG A 91 -2.02 1.87 -22.98
CA ARG A 91 -2.36 0.47 -23.26
C ARG A 91 -2.59 -0.34 -21.99
N LEU A 92 -1.76 -0.13 -20.97
CA LEU A 92 -1.95 -0.72 -19.64
C LEU A 92 -3.30 -0.27 -19.04
N THR A 93 -3.61 1.02 -19.11
CA THR A 93 -4.86 1.60 -18.60
C THR A 93 -6.07 0.97 -19.29
N GLU A 94 -6.02 0.82 -20.61
CA GLU A 94 -7.07 0.16 -21.39
C GLU A 94 -7.27 -1.30 -20.94
N ASN A 95 -6.19 -2.05 -20.75
CA ASN A 95 -6.24 -3.42 -20.28
C ASN A 95 -6.83 -3.53 -18.86
N GLN A 96 -6.51 -2.60 -17.97
CA GLN A 96 -7.08 -2.58 -16.61
C GLN A 96 -8.58 -2.25 -16.64
N LEU A 97 -9.01 -1.27 -17.44
CA LEU A 97 -10.43 -0.94 -17.64
C LEU A 97 -11.23 -2.13 -18.21
N ARG A 98 -10.64 -2.90 -19.12
CA ARG A 98 -11.28 -4.08 -19.73
C ARG A 98 -11.34 -5.26 -18.76
N SER A 99 -10.24 -5.56 -18.08
CA SER A 99 -10.03 -6.80 -17.35
C SER A 99 -10.59 -6.79 -15.92
N ARG A 100 -10.68 -5.62 -15.27
CA ARG A 100 -11.26 -5.41 -13.92
C ARG A 100 -10.63 -6.23 -12.79
N HIS A 101 -9.44 -6.77 -12.99
CA HIS A 101 -8.77 -7.54 -11.95
C HIS A 101 -8.31 -6.63 -10.80
N SER A 102 -7.84 -5.42 -11.15
CA SER A 102 -7.42 -4.38 -10.20
C SER A 102 -8.13 -3.04 -10.47
N PRO A 103 -9.38 -2.85 -9.97
CA PRO A 103 -10.07 -1.57 -10.13
C PRO A 103 -9.35 -0.40 -9.43
N GLU A 104 -8.57 -0.70 -8.40
CA GLU A 104 -7.79 0.25 -7.58
C GLU A 104 -6.61 0.85 -8.39
N THR A 105 -6.13 0.17 -9.42
CA THR A 105 -5.02 0.63 -10.26
C THR A 105 -5.43 1.68 -11.31
N VAL A 106 -6.68 1.63 -11.80
CA VAL A 106 -7.17 2.54 -12.85
C VAL A 106 -7.11 4.02 -12.44
N PRO A 107 -7.53 4.42 -11.21
CA PRO A 107 -7.35 5.79 -10.73
C PRO A 107 -5.89 6.29 -10.84
N VAL A 108 -4.92 5.45 -10.48
CA VAL A 108 -3.49 5.80 -10.53
C VAL A 108 -3.05 6.05 -11.98
N CYS A 109 -3.47 5.19 -12.91
CA CYS A 109 -3.18 5.39 -14.33
C CYS A 109 -3.71 6.73 -14.85
N PHE A 110 -4.97 7.08 -14.56
CA PHE A 110 -5.57 8.34 -14.99
C PHE A 110 -4.88 9.55 -14.37
N LEU A 111 -4.48 9.46 -13.10
CA LEU A 111 -3.69 10.49 -12.45
C LEU A 111 -2.33 10.69 -13.12
N VAL A 112 -1.62 9.61 -13.46
CA VAL A 112 -0.32 9.70 -14.17
C VAL A 112 -0.51 10.34 -15.54
N LEU A 113 -1.51 9.91 -16.31
CA LEU A 113 -1.83 10.50 -17.61
C LEU A 113 -2.16 12.00 -17.46
N HIS A 114 -2.88 12.38 -16.40
CA HIS A 114 -3.16 13.78 -16.09
C HIS A 114 -1.86 14.56 -15.83
N LYS A 115 -0.97 14.05 -14.98
CA LYS A 115 0.33 14.72 -14.71
C LYS A 115 1.20 14.82 -15.95
N LYS A 116 1.16 13.85 -16.86
CA LYS A 116 1.85 13.94 -18.17
C LYS A 116 1.24 15.04 -19.04
N MET A 117 -0.09 15.12 -19.13
CA MET A 117 -0.76 16.22 -19.83
C MET A 117 -0.44 17.58 -19.20
N GLU A 118 -0.41 17.71 -17.88
CA GLU A 118 0.00 18.96 -17.20
C GLU A 118 1.43 19.38 -17.56
N LYS A 119 2.36 18.44 -17.75
CA LYS A 119 3.71 18.75 -18.22
C LYS A 119 3.72 19.27 -19.65
N ILE A 120 2.93 18.65 -20.54
CA ILE A 120 2.76 19.11 -21.92
C ILE A 120 2.21 20.53 -21.95
N LEU A 121 1.17 20.81 -21.15
CA LEU A 121 0.52 22.12 -21.05
C LEU A 121 1.44 23.27 -20.61
N LYS A 122 2.61 22.98 -20.04
CA LYS A 122 3.57 24.02 -19.61
C LYS A 122 4.40 24.58 -20.77
N LYS A 123 4.44 23.91 -21.94
CA LYS A 123 5.29 24.28 -23.06
C LYS A 123 4.51 24.26 -24.37
N VAL A 124 4.37 25.42 -25.02
CA VAL A 124 3.64 25.54 -26.30
C VAL A 124 4.19 24.57 -27.36
N GLU A 125 5.51 24.45 -27.49
CA GLU A 125 6.15 23.50 -28.41
C GLU A 125 5.74 22.05 -28.15
N ALA A 126 5.57 21.66 -26.88
CA ALA A 126 5.13 20.32 -26.52
C ALA A 126 3.64 20.11 -26.86
N ILE A 127 2.80 21.15 -26.70
CA ILE A 127 1.38 21.11 -27.07
C ILE A 127 1.21 20.88 -28.57
N GLU A 128 2.06 21.44 -29.42
CA GLU A 128 1.99 21.30 -30.88
C GLU A 128 2.62 20.00 -31.41
N SER A 129 3.39 19.31 -30.58
CA SER A 129 4.09 18.08 -30.99
C SER A 129 3.15 16.99 -31.52
N PRO A 130 3.59 16.16 -32.49
CA PRO A 130 2.86 14.97 -32.92
C PRO A 130 2.63 13.96 -31.79
N ASP A 131 3.60 13.88 -30.86
CA ASP A 131 3.52 12.97 -29.71
C ASP A 131 2.36 13.35 -28.79
N SER A 132 2.15 14.64 -28.52
CA SER A 132 1.01 15.09 -27.71
C SER A 132 -0.34 14.79 -28.37
N LEU A 133 -0.43 14.88 -29.70
CA LEU A 133 -1.63 14.49 -30.45
C LEU A 133 -1.87 12.98 -30.38
N SER A 134 -0.81 12.18 -30.53
CA SER A 134 -0.88 10.72 -30.38
C SER A 134 -1.34 10.31 -28.99
N ILE A 135 -0.84 10.98 -27.94
CA ILE A 135 -1.27 10.79 -26.56
C ILE A 135 -2.74 11.16 -26.40
N PHE A 136 -3.18 12.30 -26.92
CA PHE A 136 -4.60 12.70 -26.88
C PHE A 136 -5.51 11.65 -27.52
N ILE A 137 -5.15 11.14 -28.71
CA ILE A 137 -5.94 10.12 -29.41
C ILE A 137 -5.99 8.82 -28.58
N GLY A 138 -4.84 8.36 -28.07
CA GLY A 138 -4.78 7.17 -27.24
C GLY A 138 -5.61 7.31 -25.96
N ILE A 139 -5.57 8.47 -25.31
CA ILE A 139 -6.39 8.77 -24.14
C ILE A 139 -7.89 8.81 -24.50
N ALA A 140 -8.26 9.39 -25.64
CA ALA A 140 -9.66 9.46 -26.07
C ALA A 140 -10.29 8.07 -26.26
N ASP A 141 -9.50 7.08 -26.70
CA ASP A 141 -9.98 5.69 -26.80
C ASP A 141 -10.26 5.06 -25.43
N LEU A 142 -9.55 5.46 -24.36
CA LEU A 142 -9.81 4.98 -23.00
C LEU A 142 -11.22 5.30 -22.53
N TRP A 143 -11.77 6.45 -22.94
CA TRP A 143 -13.12 6.86 -22.55
C TRP A 143 -14.15 5.85 -23.00
N ARG A 144 -13.97 5.18 -24.14
CA ARG A 144 -14.89 4.12 -24.59
C ARG A 144 -14.93 2.93 -23.63
N SER A 145 -13.82 2.64 -22.96
CA SER A 145 -13.65 1.52 -22.04
C SER A 145 -14.15 1.80 -20.61
N ILE A 146 -14.37 3.06 -20.23
CA ILE A 146 -14.95 3.42 -18.91
C ILE A 146 -16.40 2.94 -18.82
N LYS A 147 -16.74 2.15 -17.79
CA LYS A 147 -18.08 1.60 -17.57
C LYS A 147 -18.85 2.40 -16.50
N ARG A 148 -20.15 2.11 -16.32
CA ARG A 148 -21.06 2.82 -15.40
C ARG A 148 -20.94 2.42 -13.92
N ASN A 149 -20.19 1.36 -13.61
CA ASN A 149 -20.03 0.82 -12.25
C ASN A 149 -18.55 0.82 -11.81
N GLU A 150 -17.78 1.81 -12.27
CA GLU A 150 -16.42 2.04 -11.77
C GLU A 150 -16.47 2.73 -10.40
N THR A 151 -15.34 2.76 -9.70
CA THR A 151 -15.24 3.40 -8.38
C THR A 151 -15.40 4.92 -8.49
N ASN A 152 -15.82 5.56 -7.39
CA ASN A 152 -15.91 7.02 -7.32
C ASN A 152 -14.55 7.68 -7.63
N THR A 153 -13.46 7.12 -7.09
CA THR A 153 -12.07 7.54 -7.34
C THR A 153 -11.74 7.52 -8.83
N THR A 154 -12.12 6.46 -9.56
CA THR A 154 -11.90 6.37 -11.01
C THR A 154 -12.60 7.49 -11.76
N TYR A 155 -13.85 7.79 -11.41
CA TYR A 155 -14.58 8.89 -12.06
C TYR A 155 -13.98 10.26 -11.76
N LEU A 156 -13.56 10.51 -10.52
CA LEU A 156 -12.89 11.75 -10.14
C LEU A 156 -11.56 11.92 -10.91
N MET A 157 -10.78 10.86 -11.08
CA MET A 157 -9.53 10.91 -11.86
C MET A 157 -9.80 11.10 -13.36
N ALA A 158 -10.85 10.49 -13.90
CA ALA A 158 -11.25 10.70 -15.29
C ALA A 158 -11.70 12.15 -15.53
N LEU A 159 -12.42 12.77 -14.58
CA LEU A 159 -12.80 14.19 -14.65
C LEU A 159 -11.57 15.10 -14.60
N LEU A 160 -10.62 14.81 -13.73
CA LEU A 160 -9.36 15.55 -13.65
C LEU A 160 -8.59 15.51 -14.99
N LEU A 161 -8.45 14.31 -15.56
CA LEU A 161 -7.82 14.13 -16.87
C LEU A 161 -8.60 14.84 -17.98
N LEU A 162 -9.94 14.80 -17.96
CA LEU A 162 -10.78 15.54 -18.92
C LEU A 162 -10.48 17.05 -18.89
N SER A 163 -10.31 17.64 -17.70
CA SER A 163 -9.94 19.05 -17.55
C SER A 163 -8.61 19.36 -18.24
N SER A 164 -7.60 18.49 -18.10
CA SER A 164 -6.31 18.67 -18.78
C SER A 164 -6.41 18.51 -20.29
N LEU A 165 -7.22 17.55 -20.78
CA LEU A 165 -7.49 17.40 -22.20
C LEU A 165 -8.24 18.61 -22.77
N ARG A 166 -9.15 19.22 -22.01
CA ARG A 166 -9.84 20.44 -22.41
C ARG A 166 -8.86 21.59 -22.58
N LYS A 167 -8.00 21.83 -21.59
CA LYS A 167 -6.96 22.86 -21.69
C LYS A 167 -6.03 22.63 -22.87
N TRP A 168 -5.68 21.37 -23.13
CA TRP A 168 -4.82 21.02 -24.27
C TRP A 168 -5.54 21.31 -25.59
N LYS A 169 -6.83 20.95 -25.68
CA LYS A 169 -7.67 21.27 -26.85
C LYS A 169 -7.75 22.78 -27.07
N ASP A 170 -8.00 23.56 -26.02
CA ASP A 170 -8.21 25.01 -26.13
C ASP A 170 -6.92 25.77 -26.47
N GLN A 171 -5.74 25.25 -26.10
CA GLN A 171 -4.45 25.90 -26.32
C GLN A 171 -3.78 25.49 -27.64
N ARG A 172 -4.14 24.34 -28.20
CA ARG A 172 -3.50 23.81 -29.40
C ARG A 172 -3.96 24.55 -30.65
N SER A 173 -3.02 24.80 -31.55
CA SER A 173 -3.29 25.30 -32.89
C SER A 173 -3.81 24.18 -33.80
N TYR A 174 -4.81 24.48 -34.62
CA TYR A 174 -5.43 23.49 -35.48
C TYR A 174 -5.39 23.87 -36.95
N GLU A 175 -5.15 22.87 -37.80
CA GLU A 175 -5.56 22.91 -39.19
C GLU A 175 -7.08 22.66 -39.27
N GLU A 176 -7.79 23.30 -40.19
CA GLU A 176 -9.27 23.25 -40.29
C GLU A 176 -9.86 21.83 -40.26
N ARG A 177 -9.18 20.86 -40.88
CA ARG A 177 -9.63 19.46 -40.96
C ARG A 177 -9.36 18.65 -39.68
N SER A 178 -8.23 18.86 -39.03
CA SER A 178 -7.86 18.17 -37.79
C SER A 178 -8.63 18.73 -36.58
N SER A 179 -8.95 20.04 -36.61
CA SER A 179 -9.78 20.72 -35.62
C SER A 179 -11.10 20.00 -35.37
N LYS A 180 -11.82 19.65 -36.44
CA LYS A 180 -13.14 19.01 -36.33
C LYS A 180 -13.06 17.61 -35.71
N SER A 181 -12.11 16.78 -36.15
CA SER A 181 -11.93 15.42 -35.61
C SER A 181 -11.59 15.44 -34.11
N ILE A 182 -10.70 16.35 -33.69
CA ILE A 182 -10.31 16.50 -32.29
C ILE A 182 -11.48 17.03 -31.45
N ALA A 183 -12.24 17.97 -31.99
CA ALA A 183 -13.45 18.48 -31.35
C ALA A 183 -14.49 17.36 -31.15
N ASP A 184 -14.80 16.59 -32.19
CA ASP A 184 -15.76 15.48 -32.15
C ASP A 184 -15.36 14.40 -31.12
N LEU A 185 -14.06 14.06 -31.05
CA LEU A 185 -13.53 13.13 -30.05
C LEU A 185 -13.70 13.66 -28.63
N PHE A 186 -13.36 14.94 -28.40
CA PHE A 186 -13.51 15.56 -27.10
C PHE A 186 -14.97 15.65 -26.66
N ASP A 187 -15.87 16.03 -27.57
CA ASP A 187 -17.30 16.15 -27.28
C ASP A 187 -17.91 14.78 -26.93
N SER A 188 -17.44 13.70 -27.56
CA SER A 188 -17.80 12.33 -27.21
C SER A 188 -17.36 11.96 -25.79
N MET A 189 -16.13 12.30 -25.41
CA MET A 189 -15.62 12.10 -24.05
C MET A 189 -16.43 12.87 -23.02
N GLU A 190 -16.71 14.14 -23.30
CA GLU A 190 -17.48 15.03 -22.45
C GLU A 190 -18.91 14.51 -22.27
N GLN A 191 -19.59 14.14 -23.36
CA GLN A 191 -20.95 13.59 -23.32
C GLN A 191 -21.02 12.31 -22.46
N LYS A 192 -20.02 11.44 -22.58
CA LYS A 192 -19.93 10.24 -21.75
C LYS A 192 -19.74 10.59 -20.28
N MET A 193 -18.86 11.56 -19.97
CA MET A 193 -18.67 12.02 -18.59
C MET A 193 -19.88 12.74 -18.03
N ARG A 194 -20.65 13.49 -18.82
CA ARG A 194 -21.95 14.08 -18.37
C ARG A 194 -22.92 13.00 -17.87
N GLN A 195 -22.90 11.81 -18.48
CA GLN A 195 -23.74 10.70 -18.01
C GLN A 195 -23.23 10.09 -16.70
N LEU A 196 -21.91 9.93 -16.56
CA LEU A 196 -21.28 9.31 -15.40
C LEU A 196 -21.19 10.26 -14.19
N ALA A 197 -20.96 11.54 -14.43
CA ALA A 197 -20.78 12.57 -13.41
C ALA A 197 -22.02 12.78 -12.54
N LYS A 198 -23.21 12.36 -12.97
CA LYS A 198 -24.45 12.44 -12.16
C LYS A 198 -24.37 11.65 -10.85
N GLY A 199 -23.60 10.55 -10.83
CA GLY A 199 -23.46 9.68 -9.65
C GLY A 199 -22.18 9.88 -8.84
N VAL A 200 -21.32 10.83 -9.23
CA VAL A 200 -20.04 11.08 -8.56
C VAL A 200 -20.28 11.72 -7.18
N ASN A 201 -19.49 11.38 -6.18
CA ASN A 201 -19.51 12.07 -4.90
C ASN A 201 -18.23 12.91 -4.76
N VAL A 202 -18.39 14.23 -4.59
CA VAL A 202 -17.27 15.18 -4.39
C VAL A 202 -17.26 15.69 -2.94
N GLU A 203 -18.05 15.12 -2.04
CA GLU A 203 -18.04 15.44 -0.61
C GLU A 203 -17.38 14.31 0.21
N GLU A 204 -17.48 13.05 -0.22
CA GLU A 204 -16.77 11.91 0.37
C GLU A 204 -15.47 11.61 -0.41
N TRP A 205 -14.39 12.31 -0.06
CA TRP A 205 -13.05 12.09 -0.64
C TRP A 205 -12.29 11.00 0.14
N GLU A 206 -12.86 9.81 0.29
CA GLU A 206 -12.04 8.64 0.66
C GLU A 206 -11.26 8.18 -0.57
N MET A 207 -10.35 9.04 -1.02
CA MET A 207 -9.57 8.81 -2.24
C MET A 207 -8.47 7.80 -1.95
N GLU A 208 -8.38 6.78 -2.81
CA GLU A 208 -7.26 5.83 -2.86
C GLU A 208 -6.00 6.46 -3.47
N VAL A 209 -6.11 7.70 -3.96
CA VAL A 209 -5.09 8.42 -4.71
C VAL A 209 -4.94 9.83 -4.17
N PHE A 210 -3.70 10.30 -4.09
CA PHE A 210 -3.42 11.66 -3.63
C PHE A 210 -3.71 12.71 -4.71
N LEU A 211 -4.35 13.81 -4.30
CA LEU A 211 -4.61 15.00 -5.12
C LEU A 211 -4.18 16.27 -4.40
N ASN A 212 -3.54 17.17 -5.12
CA ASN A 212 -3.25 18.51 -4.59
C ASN A 212 -4.52 19.39 -4.64
N SER A 213 -4.50 20.54 -3.96
CA SER A 213 -5.66 21.44 -3.91
C SER A 213 -6.09 21.99 -5.27
N GLU A 214 -5.17 22.09 -6.24
CA GLU A 214 -5.49 22.54 -7.60
C GLU A 214 -6.24 21.47 -8.39
N ASP A 215 -5.80 20.22 -8.27
CA ASP A 215 -6.46 19.05 -8.84
C ASP A 215 -7.89 18.92 -8.28
N GLN A 216 -8.06 19.14 -6.97
CA GLN A 216 -9.39 19.14 -6.34
C GLN A 216 -10.31 20.22 -6.91
N LYS A 217 -9.80 21.45 -7.07
CA LYS A 217 -10.54 22.55 -7.69
C LYS A 217 -10.89 22.27 -9.16
N ALA A 218 -9.98 21.64 -9.90
CA ALA A 218 -10.22 21.27 -11.29
C ALA A 218 -11.36 20.25 -11.39
N ILE A 219 -11.36 19.23 -10.53
CA ILE A 219 -12.44 18.23 -10.46
C ILE A 219 -13.77 18.91 -10.12
N GLN A 220 -13.79 19.75 -9.07
CA GLN A 220 -15.00 20.45 -8.65
C GLN A 220 -15.59 21.28 -9.80
N LYS A 221 -14.73 22.04 -10.51
CA LYS A 221 -15.13 22.84 -11.68
C LYS A 221 -15.72 21.97 -12.81
N GLU A 222 -15.10 20.83 -13.11
CA GLU A 222 -15.63 19.90 -14.12
C GLU A 222 -16.97 19.31 -13.71
N VAL A 223 -17.12 18.92 -12.44
CA VAL A 223 -18.39 18.39 -11.92
C VAL A 223 -19.50 19.44 -12.03
N GLU A 224 -19.23 20.67 -11.63
CA GLU A 224 -20.18 21.79 -11.72
C GLU A 224 -20.56 22.10 -13.16
N MET A 225 -19.61 22.04 -14.11
CA MET A 225 -19.91 22.28 -15.53
C MET A 225 -20.73 21.15 -16.18
N LEU A 226 -20.48 19.91 -15.78
CA LEU A 226 -21.12 18.74 -16.37
C LEU A 226 -22.50 18.46 -15.74
N ARG A 227 -22.71 18.86 -14.48
CA ARG A 227 -24.00 18.75 -13.79
C ARG A 227 -24.85 19.99 -14.03
N SER A 228 -25.98 19.82 -14.70
CA SER A 228 -26.98 20.88 -14.81
C SER A 228 -27.70 21.19 -13.48
N PHE A 229 -27.66 20.27 -12.50
CA PHE A 229 -28.25 20.41 -11.16
C PHE A 229 -27.39 19.70 -10.12
N SER A 230 -27.15 20.34 -8.97
CA SER A 230 -26.56 19.67 -7.80
C SER A 230 -27.65 18.83 -7.12
N VAL A 231 -27.44 17.51 -7.06
CA VAL A 231 -28.21 16.65 -6.17
C VAL A 231 -27.44 16.61 -4.86
N PRO A 232 -27.97 17.14 -3.74
CA PRO A 232 -27.34 17.00 -2.45
C PRO A 232 -27.21 15.51 -2.14
N VAL A 233 -25.99 15.04 -1.90
CA VAL A 233 -25.79 13.67 -1.44
C VAL A 233 -26.35 13.62 -0.02
N PRO A 234 -27.29 12.70 0.29
CA PRO A 234 -27.76 12.56 1.66
C PRO A 234 -26.56 12.24 2.56
N ARG A 235 -26.31 13.08 3.56
CA ARG A 235 -25.29 12.80 4.58
C ARG A 235 -25.56 11.41 5.13
N LYS A 236 -24.60 10.49 4.97
CA LYS A 236 -24.66 9.20 5.66
C LYS A 236 -24.78 9.50 7.16
N LYS A 237 -25.78 8.90 7.81
CA LYS A 237 -25.79 8.84 9.26
C LYS A 237 -24.52 8.11 9.69
N GLU A 238 -23.80 8.65 10.67
CA GLU A 238 -22.72 7.90 11.31
C GLU A 238 -23.32 6.58 11.81
N GLY A 239 -22.81 5.45 11.29
CA GLY A 239 -23.19 4.13 11.76
C GLY A 239 -22.58 3.85 13.14
N ALA A 240 -22.87 2.67 13.69
CA ALA A 240 -22.18 2.19 14.88
C ALA A 240 -20.65 2.25 14.70
N ARG A 241 -19.92 2.60 15.76
CA ARG A 241 -18.44 2.70 15.77
C ARG A 241 -17.77 1.36 15.51
N TYR A 242 -18.36 0.31 16.04
CA TYR A 242 -17.88 -1.07 15.91
C TYR A 242 -19.00 -2.01 15.46
N SER A 243 -18.64 -3.21 14.98
CA SER A 243 -19.60 -4.22 14.52
C SER A 243 -20.62 -4.58 15.60
N GLU A 244 -21.90 -4.50 15.25
CA GLU A 244 -23.00 -4.89 16.15
C GLU A 244 -23.00 -6.39 16.48
N GLU A 245 -22.24 -7.22 15.75
CA GLU A 245 -22.14 -8.67 15.98
C GLU A 245 -21.54 -9.05 17.36
N LEU A 246 -20.85 -8.13 18.05
CA LEU A 246 -20.23 -8.35 19.37
C LEU A 246 -20.76 -7.37 20.43
N GLU A 247 -22.04 -7.00 20.34
CA GLU A 247 -22.69 -5.98 21.18
C GLU A 247 -22.40 -6.15 22.69
N ASP A 248 -22.41 -7.39 23.20
CA ASP A 248 -22.14 -7.68 24.61
C ASP A 248 -20.73 -7.29 25.08
N LEU A 249 -19.74 -7.29 24.17
CA LEU A 249 -18.34 -7.00 24.49
C LEU A 249 -17.97 -5.55 24.18
N ILE A 250 -18.54 -4.97 23.12
CA ILE A 250 -18.11 -3.66 22.61
C ILE A 250 -19.20 -2.59 22.69
N GLY A 251 -20.39 -2.94 23.19
CA GLY A 251 -21.51 -2.01 23.40
C GLY A 251 -21.12 -0.74 24.16
N PRO A 252 -20.41 -0.83 25.29
CA PRO A 252 -19.94 0.36 26.02
C PRO A 252 -18.98 1.25 25.22
N LEU A 253 -18.31 0.72 24.18
CA LEU A 253 -17.38 1.46 23.33
C LEU A 253 -18.08 2.20 22.17
N GLN A 254 -19.38 1.96 21.96
CA GLN A 254 -20.15 2.61 20.89
C GLN A 254 -20.44 4.10 21.18
N THR A 255 -20.39 4.49 22.46
CA THR A 255 -20.73 5.85 22.92
C THR A 255 -19.50 6.63 23.39
N ASN A 256 -19.57 7.96 23.31
CA ASN A 256 -18.56 8.84 23.90
C ASN A 256 -18.44 8.61 25.41
N CYS A 257 -17.21 8.70 25.94
CA CYS A 257 -17.00 8.71 27.38
C CYS A 257 -17.65 9.97 28.00
N HIS A 258 -18.40 9.80 29.08
CA HIS A 258 -18.98 10.91 29.82
C HIS A 258 -17.88 11.77 30.47
N PRO A 259 -18.03 13.11 30.57
CA PRO A 259 -17.03 13.97 31.19
C PRO A 259 -16.65 13.55 32.62
N GLU A 260 -17.60 13.02 33.38
CA GLU A 260 -17.41 12.58 34.77
C GLU A 260 -16.58 11.29 34.89
N GLU A 261 -16.58 10.46 33.86
CA GLU A 261 -15.84 9.20 33.81
C GLU A 261 -14.45 9.35 33.18
N TYR A 262 -14.19 10.51 32.56
CA TYR A 262 -12.98 10.75 31.82
C TYR A 262 -11.76 10.94 32.75
N ARG A 263 -10.81 10.00 32.69
CA ARG A 263 -9.60 10.00 33.52
C ARG A 263 -8.38 10.62 32.86
N ASN A 264 -8.60 11.62 32.00
CA ASN A 264 -7.59 12.25 31.15
C ASN A 264 -6.97 11.32 30.11
N ASN A 265 -6.25 11.91 29.16
CA ASN A 265 -5.59 11.18 28.08
C ASN A 265 -4.27 10.58 28.62
N PRO A 266 -4.10 9.25 28.65
CA PRO A 266 -2.88 8.64 29.15
C PRO A 266 -1.65 8.88 28.25
N PHE A 267 -1.85 9.40 27.03
CA PHE A 267 -0.80 9.73 26.08
C PHE A 267 -0.46 11.23 26.05
N GLN A 268 -1.16 12.04 26.85
CA GLN A 268 -0.81 13.45 27.03
C GLN A 268 0.51 13.55 27.81
N VAL A 269 1.38 14.44 27.36
CA VAL A 269 2.66 14.71 28.02
C VAL A 269 2.58 16.10 28.63
N ASP A 270 2.82 16.19 29.94
CA ASP A 270 2.78 17.47 30.65
C ASP A 270 3.83 18.45 30.12
N GLY A 271 3.43 19.70 29.93
CA GLY A 271 4.31 20.77 29.44
C GLY A 271 4.64 20.70 27.94
N MET A 272 4.07 19.77 27.18
CA MET A 272 4.21 19.72 25.73
C MET A 272 3.17 20.61 25.04
N GLU A 273 3.65 21.60 24.27
CA GLU A 273 2.79 22.44 23.44
C GLU A 273 2.70 21.92 22.00
N LYS A 274 1.74 22.47 21.23
CA LYS A 274 1.57 22.11 19.81
C LYS A 274 2.86 22.30 18.99
N GLY A 275 3.65 23.33 19.32
CA GLY A 275 4.94 23.59 18.67
C GLY A 275 5.93 22.44 18.88
N ASN A 276 6.05 21.93 20.10
CA ASN A 276 6.95 20.82 20.43
C ASN A 276 6.61 19.55 19.65
N TYR A 277 5.31 19.19 19.60
CA TYR A 277 4.86 18.03 18.83
C TYR A 277 5.18 18.16 17.34
N LYS A 278 5.03 19.36 16.76
CA LYS A 278 5.41 19.60 15.36
C LYS A 278 6.90 19.39 15.14
N THR A 279 7.74 19.97 15.98
CA THR A 279 9.20 19.81 15.87
C THR A 279 9.60 18.33 15.97
N LEU A 280 9.10 17.60 16.97
CA LEU A 280 9.38 16.17 17.12
C LEU A 280 8.89 15.35 15.93
N PHE A 281 7.73 15.70 15.36
CA PHE A 281 7.20 15.02 14.19
C PHE A 281 8.07 15.28 12.95
N GLU A 282 8.55 16.50 12.75
CA GLU A 282 9.47 16.82 11.66
C GLU A 282 10.82 16.12 11.80
N GLU A 283 11.36 16.06 13.01
CA GLU A 283 12.55 15.30 13.33
C GLU A 283 12.35 13.81 13.04
N HIS A 284 11.21 13.25 13.46
CA HIS A 284 10.87 11.86 13.22
C HIS A 284 10.72 11.55 11.72
N LEU A 285 10.00 12.38 10.97
CA LEU A 285 9.90 12.25 9.51
C LEU A 285 11.26 12.33 8.82
N LYS A 286 12.15 13.21 9.30
CA LYS A 286 13.54 13.28 8.79
C LYS A 286 14.29 11.99 9.12
N THR A 287 14.15 11.46 10.32
CA THR A 287 14.73 10.17 10.71
C THR A 287 14.18 9.03 9.85
N GLU A 288 12.86 8.91 9.67
CA GLU A 288 12.24 7.89 8.80
C GLU A 288 12.59 8.06 7.32
N SER A 289 12.92 9.27 6.88
CA SER A 289 13.43 9.49 5.51
C SER A 289 14.83 8.90 5.31
N THR A 290 15.60 8.75 6.39
CA THR A 290 16.88 8.03 6.37
C THR A 290 16.64 6.52 6.42
N MET A 291 17.48 5.76 5.72
CA MET A 291 17.41 4.29 5.70
C MET A 291 18.05 3.66 6.93
N TRP A 292 19.00 4.36 7.55
CA TRP A 292 19.83 3.84 8.63
C TRP A 292 19.94 4.89 9.71
N ILE A 293 19.83 4.46 10.96
CA ILE A 293 20.07 5.30 12.12
C ILE A 293 21.39 4.86 12.73
N GLN A 294 22.40 5.74 12.68
CA GLN A 294 23.68 5.48 13.34
C GLN A 294 23.54 5.80 14.82
N VAL A 295 23.80 4.79 15.65
CA VAL A 295 23.79 4.93 17.11
C VAL A 295 25.22 4.83 17.62
N LYS A 296 25.60 5.76 18.50
CA LYS A 296 26.94 5.74 19.10
C LYS A 296 27.11 4.45 19.92
N ASN A 297 28.20 3.74 19.66
CA ASN A 297 28.57 2.58 20.46
C ASN A 297 28.98 3.06 21.87
N THR A 298 28.30 2.55 22.90
CA THR A 298 28.57 2.87 24.31
C THR A 298 29.49 1.86 24.98
N VAL A 299 29.90 0.80 24.28
CA VAL A 299 30.86 -0.20 24.76
C VAL A 299 32.28 0.40 24.68
N GLY A 300 32.59 1.21 25.70
CA GLY A 300 33.86 1.78 26.17
C GLY A 300 35.12 1.86 25.28
N GLU A 301 35.87 2.95 25.46
CA GLU A 301 37.25 3.24 24.97
C GLU A 301 38.28 2.09 25.14
N ALA A 302 37.96 1.05 25.91
CA ALA A 302 38.79 -0.15 26.09
C ALA A 302 38.90 -1.01 24.82
N ALA A 303 37.91 -1.00 23.92
CA ALA A 303 37.97 -1.71 22.64
C ALA A 303 38.80 -0.95 21.58
N GLU A 304 38.81 0.38 21.63
CA GLU A 304 39.54 1.24 20.68
C GLU A 304 41.07 1.13 20.82
N LYS A 305 41.58 0.72 22.00
CA LYS A 305 43.02 0.70 22.26
C LYS A 305 43.79 -0.43 21.56
N ASN A 306 43.14 -1.51 21.11
CA ASN A 306 43.85 -2.74 20.69
C ASN A 306 43.36 -3.39 19.39
N GLY A 307 42.42 -2.81 18.62
CA GLY A 307 41.95 -3.43 17.38
C GLY A 307 41.29 -2.47 16.40
N LYS A 308 41.39 -2.78 15.10
CA LYS A 308 40.59 -2.14 14.05
C LYS A 308 39.14 -2.64 14.15
N SER A 309 38.19 -1.72 14.00
CA SER A 309 36.77 -2.05 13.90
C SER A 309 36.45 -2.82 12.62
N GLY A 310 35.32 -3.54 12.60
CA GLY A 310 34.86 -4.24 11.40
C GLY A 310 34.56 -3.26 10.26
N GLU A 311 34.07 -2.08 10.59
CA GLU A 311 33.76 -0.98 9.67
C GLU A 311 35.04 -0.42 9.02
N GLU A 312 36.12 -0.27 9.78
CA GLU A 312 37.43 0.12 9.25
C GLU A 312 37.98 -0.95 8.29
N LEU A 313 37.86 -2.24 8.64
CA LEU A 313 38.28 -3.34 7.76
C LEU A 313 37.48 -3.37 6.46
N ILE A 314 36.16 -3.20 6.53
CA ILE A 314 35.28 -3.13 5.35
C ILE A 314 35.69 -1.96 4.43
N THR A 315 36.08 -0.84 5.03
CA THR A 315 36.58 0.33 4.30
C THR A 315 37.91 0.03 3.62
N GLU A 316 38.84 -0.64 4.30
CA GLU A 316 40.13 -1.07 3.74
C GLU A 316 39.98 -2.09 2.60
N TRP A 317 38.97 -2.96 2.66
CA TRP A 317 38.68 -3.93 1.60
C TRP A 317 38.02 -3.31 0.36
N ASP A 318 37.71 -2.01 0.42
CA ASP A 318 37.18 -1.21 -0.69
C ASP A 318 35.85 -1.78 -1.24
N TRP A 319 35.01 -2.32 -0.35
CA TRP A 319 33.73 -2.93 -0.73
C TRP A 319 32.83 -1.95 -1.47
N ARG A 320 32.83 -0.68 -1.10
CA ARG A 320 32.04 0.36 -1.77
C ARG A 320 32.38 0.48 -3.25
N LYS A 321 33.68 0.54 -3.60
CA LYS A 321 34.13 0.60 -4.99
C LYS A 321 33.83 -0.71 -5.72
N ARG A 322 34.09 -1.86 -5.09
CA ARG A 322 33.81 -3.18 -5.68
C ARG A 322 32.32 -3.38 -5.98
N ILE A 323 31.43 -2.91 -5.13
CA ILE A 323 29.98 -2.92 -5.39
C ILE A 323 29.68 -2.05 -6.61
N SER A 324 30.22 -0.83 -6.65
CA SER A 324 30.05 0.07 -7.81
C SER A 324 30.50 -0.57 -9.13
N ASP A 325 31.67 -1.20 -9.13
CA ASP A 325 32.23 -1.91 -10.28
C ASP A 325 31.42 -3.17 -10.64
N GLY A 326 30.89 -3.89 -9.65
CA GLY A 326 30.01 -5.04 -9.85
C GLY A 326 28.72 -4.63 -10.56
N LEU A 327 28.08 -3.55 -10.10
CA LEU A 327 26.93 -2.96 -10.76
C LEU A 327 27.26 -2.44 -12.18
N ARG A 328 28.54 -2.15 -12.53
CA ARG A 328 28.91 -1.62 -13.87
C ARG A 328 28.88 -2.70 -14.92
N LYS A 329 29.05 -3.95 -14.48
CA LYS A 329 29.12 -5.12 -15.34
C LYS A 329 27.74 -5.70 -15.67
N LEU A 330 26.69 -5.24 -14.98
CA LEU A 330 25.33 -5.62 -15.31
C LEU A 330 24.89 -4.90 -16.59
N ASP A 331 24.51 -5.67 -17.61
CA ASP A 331 23.81 -5.13 -18.78
C ASP A 331 22.32 -5.01 -18.42
N PRO A 332 21.72 -3.81 -18.47
CA PRO A 332 20.28 -3.64 -18.22
C PRO A 332 19.41 -4.56 -19.10
N ASN A 333 19.82 -4.85 -20.34
CA ASN A 333 19.02 -5.66 -21.28
C ASN A 333 18.99 -7.16 -20.92
N ASP A 334 19.99 -7.63 -20.18
CA ASP A 334 20.12 -9.04 -19.77
C ASP A 334 19.61 -9.29 -18.34
N THR A 335 18.99 -8.27 -17.72
CA THR A 335 18.52 -8.35 -16.32
C THR A 335 17.00 -8.28 -16.22
N HIS A 336 16.48 -8.65 -15.05
CA HIS A 336 15.06 -8.51 -14.76
C HIS A 336 14.61 -7.04 -14.95
N PRO A 337 13.44 -6.76 -15.56
CA PRO A 337 13.01 -5.40 -15.88
C PRO A 337 13.04 -4.42 -14.70
N LEU A 338 12.74 -4.87 -13.48
CA LEU A 338 12.86 -4.04 -12.27
C LEU A 338 14.31 -3.70 -11.91
N VAL A 339 15.26 -4.62 -12.12
CA VAL A 339 16.69 -4.36 -11.91
C VAL A 339 17.19 -3.35 -12.93
N SER A 340 16.89 -3.55 -14.22
CA SER A 340 17.12 -2.56 -15.29
C SER A 340 16.55 -1.20 -14.93
N THR A 341 15.29 -1.16 -14.47
CA THR A 341 14.59 0.06 -14.06
C THR A 341 15.32 0.75 -12.91
N CYS A 342 15.79 0.01 -11.89
CA CYS A 342 16.55 0.59 -10.78
C CYS A 342 17.92 1.12 -11.24
N LEU A 343 18.63 0.38 -12.10
CA LEU A 343 19.94 0.77 -12.63
C LEU A 343 19.87 2.01 -13.53
N GLU A 344 18.79 2.17 -14.30
CA GLU A 344 18.59 3.29 -15.21
C GLU A 344 18.09 4.55 -14.50
N LEU A 345 17.21 4.41 -13.50
CA LEU A 345 16.47 5.54 -12.94
C LEU A 345 17.04 6.07 -11.63
N LEU A 346 17.73 5.24 -10.84
CA LEU A 346 18.31 5.68 -9.57
C LEU A 346 19.75 6.15 -9.79
N PRO A 347 20.18 7.26 -9.12
CA PRO A 347 21.57 7.66 -9.13
C PRO A 347 22.46 6.51 -8.65
N ARG A 348 23.49 6.19 -9.42
CA ARG A 348 24.35 5.03 -9.16
C ARG A 348 25.00 5.11 -7.79
N GLU A 349 25.45 6.29 -7.40
CA GLU A 349 26.09 6.56 -6.12
C GLU A 349 25.13 6.24 -4.96
N LYS A 350 23.84 6.51 -5.15
CA LYS A 350 22.79 6.21 -4.18
C LYS A 350 22.57 4.71 -4.07
N LEU A 351 22.49 4.00 -5.19
CA LEU A 351 22.35 2.53 -5.19
C LEU A 351 23.54 1.85 -4.52
N VAL A 352 24.77 2.31 -4.79
CA VAL A 352 25.98 1.81 -4.13
C VAL A 352 25.94 2.08 -2.63
N GLU A 353 25.50 3.27 -2.22
CA GLU A 353 25.34 3.63 -0.80
C GLU A 353 24.36 2.71 -0.08
N ILE A 354 23.18 2.47 -0.67
CA ILE A 354 22.15 1.56 -0.14
C ILE A 354 22.74 0.18 0.09
N LEU A 355 23.29 -0.41 -0.97
CA LEU A 355 23.83 -1.77 -0.95
C LEU A 355 24.99 -1.92 0.04
N TYR A 356 25.88 -0.92 0.09
CA TYR A 356 27.00 -0.89 1.03
C TYR A 356 26.50 -0.90 2.48
N PHE A 357 25.57 0.00 2.83
CA PHE A 357 25.06 0.06 4.20
C PHE A 357 24.20 -1.15 4.57
N THR A 358 23.46 -1.76 3.64
CA THR A 358 22.76 -3.03 3.90
C THR A 358 23.74 -4.13 4.29
N VAL A 359 24.85 -4.27 3.58
CA VAL A 359 25.87 -5.28 3.91
C VAL A 359 26.58 -4.97 5.23
N VAL A 360 26.91 -3.70 5.49
CA VAL A 360 27.52 -3.28 6.77
C VAL A 360 26.56 -3.59 7.93
N ALA A 361 25.30 -3.19 7.82
CA ALA A 361 24.28 -3.46 8.84
C ALA A 361 24.10 -4.96 9.09
N ALA A 362 24.09 -5.77 8.04
CA ALA A 362 24.05 -7.23 8.15
C ALA A 362 25.29 -7.78 8.90
N CYS A 363 26.48 -7.23 8.64
CA CYS A 363 27.69 -7.61 9.36
C CYS A 363 27.66 -7.17 10.84
N SER A 364 27.06 -6.03 11.15
CA SER A 364 26.94 -5.48 12.51
C SER A 364 26.00 -6.30 13.42
N GLN A 365 25.16 -7.19 12.87
CA GLN A 365 24.35 -8.13 13.67
C GLN A 365 25.17 -9.25 14.33
N GLY A 366 26.47 -9.34 14.07
CA GLY A 366 27.38 -10.24 14.77
C GLY A 366 27.28 -11.69 14.29
N GLN A 367 27.02 -12.62 15.23
CA GLN A 367 26.88 -14.05 14.95
C GLN A 367 25.44 -14.49 14.69
N ASN A 368 24.48 -13.56 14.73
CA ASN A 368 23.09 -13.88 14.44
C ASN A 368 22.95 -14.27 12.97
N LEU A 369 22.35 -15.44 12.72
CA LEU A 369 22.03 -15.87 11.37
C LEU A 369 20.89 -15.00 10.82
N ILE A 370 21.15 -14.36 9.69
CA ILE A 370 20.12 -13.62 8.95
C ILE A 370 19.47 -14.60 7.98
N GLY A 371 18.16 -14.81 8.13
CA GLY A 371 17.40 -15.64 7.19
C GLY A 371 17.46 -15.05 5.78
N ALA A 372 17.56 -15.91 4.77
CA ALA A 372 17.68 -15.48 3.37
C ALA A 372 16.57 -14.49 2.95
N THR A 373 15.33 -14.79 3.32
CA THR A 373 14.17 -13.94 3.02
C THR A 373 14.23 -12.60 3.74
N GLN A 374 14.77 -12.55 4.95
CA GLN A 374 14.97 -11.29 5.68
C GLN A 374 16.05 -10.46 4.99
N PHE A 375 17.18 -11.06 4.65
CA PHE A 375 18.25 -10.34 3.95
C PHE A 375 17.80 -9.82 2.57
N GLN A 376 17.02 -10.61 1.84
CA GLN A 376 16.38 -10.17 0.60
C GLN A 376 15.49 -8.94 0.79
N TYR A 377 14.71 -8.92 1.88
CA TYR A 377 13.88 -7.76 2.24
C TYR A 377 14.75 -6.54 2.58
N ASP A 378 15.78 -6.72 3.39
CA ASP A 378 16.71 -5.65 3.81
C ASP A 378 17.49 -5.04 2.62
N VAL A 379 17.69 -5.80 1.54
CA VAL A 379 18.31 -5.33 0.30
C VAL A 379 17.32 -4.60 -0.60
N LEU A 380 16.11 -5.14 -0.81
CA LEU A 380 15.18 -4.55 -1.78
C LEU A 380 14.34 -3.41 -1.24
N ASP A 381 13.87 -3.49 0.01
CA ASP A 381 12.95 -2.50 0.57
C ASP A 381 13.52 -1.07 0.45
N PRO A 382 14.81 -0.81 0.75
CA PRO A 382 15.40 0.51 0.57
C PRO A 382 15.47 0.96 -0.91
N ILE A 383 15.75 0.03 -1.84
CA ILE A 383 15.82 0.33 -3.28
C ILE A 383 14.43 0.72 -3.80
N LEU A 384 13.41 -0.05 -3.41
CA LEU A 384 12.01 0.21 -3.77
C LEU A 384 11.48 1.51 -3.16
N LYS A 385 11.90 1.82 -1.93
CA LYS A 385 11.59 3.10 -1.28
C LYS A 385 12.16 4.28 -2.07
N GLU A 386 13.39 4.20 -2.55
CA GLU A 386 13.98 5.25 -3.39
C GLU A 386 13.32 5.36 -4.77
N LEU A 387 12.98 4.23 -5.39
CA LEU A 387 12.21 4.24 -6.64
C LEU A 387 10.83 4.90 -6.42
N GLY A 388 10.19 4.61 -5.28
CA GLY A 388 8.94 5.26 -4.86
C GLY A 388 9.11 6.75 -4.66
N ASN A 389 10.21 7.19 -4.04
CA ASN A 389 10.53 8.61 -3.87
C ASN A 389 10.76 9.31 -5.22
N ALA A 390 11.47 8.65 -6.16
CA ALA A 390 11.67 9.16 -7.51
C ALA A 390 10.33 9.34 -8.24
N PHE A 391 9.44 8.37 -8.15
CA PHE A 391 8.10 8.48 -8.72
C PHE A 391 7.26 9.58 -8.07
N LYS A 392 7.23 9.67 -6.73
CA LYS A 392 6.52 10.73 -6.01
C LYS A 392 6.99 12.10 -6.46
N LYS A 393 8.31 12.27 -6.60
CA LYS A 393 8.93 13.50 -7.12
C LYS A 393 8.49 13.79 -8.56
N GLU A 394 8.51 12.79 -9.44
CA GLU A 394 8.08 12.90 -10.84
C GLU A 394 6.61 13.31 -10.97
N MET A 395 5.77 12.83 -10.05
CA MET A 395 4.34 13.15 -9.94
C MET A 395 4.04 14.47 -9.19
N GLY A 396 5.05 15.10 -8.59
CA GLY A 396 4.90 16.32 -7.79
C GLY A 396 4.22 16.10 -6.44
N PHE A 397 4.30 14.89 -5.89
CA PHE A 397 3.75 14.56 -4.57
C PHE A 397 4.74 14.89 -3.45
N ASN A 398 4.30 15.75 -2.52
CA ASN A 398 5.03 16.06 -1.30
C ASN A 398 4.38 15.37 -0.10
N GLU A 399 4.65 14.06 0.05
CA GLU A 399 4.11 13.22 1.13
C GLU A 399 4.36 13.82 2.52
N THR A 400 5.56 14.35 2.75
CA THR A 400 5.94 14.96 4.04
C THR A 400 5.03 16.12 4.41
N GLU A 401 4.75 17.02 3.47
CA GLU A 401 3.89 18.18 3.73
C GLU A 401 2.44 17.77 4.01
N ILE A 402 1.97 16.71 3.36
CA ILE A 402 0.63 16.17 3.56
C ILE A 402 0.49 15.62 4.98
N TRP A 403 1.42 14.76 5.39
CA TRP A 403 1.40 14.18 6.74
C TRP A 403 1.59 15.25 7.81
N LYS A 404 2.34 16.33 7.55
CA LYS A 404 2.37 17.50 8.44
C LYS A 404 1.01 18.15 8.64
N ARG A 405 0.20 18.30 7.58
CA ARG A 405 -1.17 18.86 7.68
C ARG A 405 -2.11 17.93 8.44
N VAL A 406 -2.07 16.63 8.16
CA VAL A 406 -2.86 15.63 8.91
C VAL A 406 -2.45 15.63 10.39
N PHE A 407 -1.14 15.63 10.66
CA PHE A 407 -0.60 15.62 12.01
C PHE A 407 -0.96 16.91 12.77
N ASP A 408 -1.01 18.07 12.10
CA ASP A 408 -1.44 19.34 12.73
C ASP A 408 -2.82 19.24 13.38
N SER A 409 -3.78 18.57 12.73
CA SER A 409 -5.09 18.26 13.29
C SER A 409 -5.03 17.15 14.34
N TYR A 410 -4.21 16.13 14.09
CA TYR A 410 -4.09 14.97 14.98
C TYR A 410 -3.53 15.34 16.36
N ILE A 411 -2.62 16.33 16.45
CA ILE A 411 -2.04 16.81 17.72
C ILE A 411 -3.12 17.21 18.73
N ASN A 412 -4.27 17.72 18.28
CA ASN A 412 -5.37 18.10 19.17
C ASN A 412 -5.86 16.94 20.03
N TYR A 413 -5.64 15.67 19.64
CA TYR A 413 -5.90 14.54 20.52
C TYR A 413 -5.13 14.61 21.83
N PHE A 414 -3.88 15.07 21.80
CA PHE A 414 -3.03 15.16 22.99
C PHE A 414 -3.24 16.45 23.79
N LEU A 415 -3.75 17.50 23.15
CA LEU A 415 -3.88 18.83 23.76
C LEU A 415 -5.29 19.20 24.19
N ASP A 416 -6.31 18.59 23.57
CA ASP A 416 -7.72 18.86 23.82
C ASP A 416 -8.37 17.65 24.51
N SER A 417 -8.78 17.86 25.76
CA SER A 417 -9.43 16.85 26.60
C SER A 417 -10.79 16.41 26.04
N ASP A 418 -11.52 17.29 25.36
CA ASP A 418 -12.81 16.94 24.77
C ASP A 418 -12.63 16.09 23.52
N VAL A 419 -11.60 16.37 22.71
CA VAL A 419 -11.26 15.53 21.54
C VAL A 419 -10.90 14.12 21.97
N SER A 420 -9.99 13.98 22.93
CA SER A 420 -9.52 12.68 23.43
C SER A 420 -10.58 11.90 24.21
N ARG A 421 -11.53 12.60 24.86
CA ARG A 421 -12.68 11.96 25.52
C ARG A 421 -13.68 11.36 24.52
N GLN A 422 -13.91 12.02 23.39
CA GLN A 422 -14.94 11.63 22.42
C GLN A 422 -14.45 10.65 21.36
N ASN A 423 -13.14 10.53 21.19
CA ASN A 423 -12.56 9.74 20.11
C ASN A 423 -11.45 8.85 20.65
N THR A 424 -11.31 7.65 20.09
CA THR A 424 -10.07 6.89 20.17
C THR A 424 -9.02 7.47 19.22
N HIS A 425 -7.75 7.09 19.40
CA HIS A 425 -6.66 7.45 18.47
C HIS A 425 -7.01 7.19 17.00
N ARG A 426 -7.52 5.99 16.70
CA ARG A 426 -7.83 5.56 15.33
C ARG A 426 -8.98 6.37 14.74
N GLU A 427 -10.00 6.68 15.53
CA GLU A 427 -11.14 7.50 15.09
C GLU A 427 -10.70 8.93 14.82
N TRP A 428 -9.92 9.53 15.73
CA TRP A 428 -9.44 10.89 15.53
C TRP A 428 -8.45 10.99 14.37
N TRP A 429 -7.55 10.02 14.21
CA TRP A 429 -6.69 9.88 13.03
C TRP A 429 -7.53 9.85 11.75
N SER A 430 -8.58 9.02 11.74
CA SER A 430 -9.45 8.90 10.57
C SER A 430 -10.18 10.23 10.28
N LYS A 431 -10.65 10.94 11.31
CA LYS A 431 -11.26 12.27 11.15
C LYS A 431 -10.25 13.31 10.66
N ALA A 432 -9.02 13.32 11.16
CA ALA A 432 -7.95 14.20 10.71
C ALA A 432 -7.57 13.93 9.23
N CYS A 433 -7.48 12.67 8.83
CA CYS A 433 -7.27 12.29 7.43
C CYS A 433 -8.44 12.74 6.54
N LYS A 434 -9.69 12.54 6.98
CA LYS A 434 -10.89 13.00 6.24
C LYS A 434 -10.92 14.51 6.06
N GLN A 435 -10.50 15.30 7.05
CA GLN A 435 -10.37 16.77 6.92
C GLN A 435 -9.39 17.17 5.81
N GLN A 436 -8.43 16.31 5.50
CA GLN A 436 -7.45 16.50 4.42
C GLN A 436 -7.81 15.73 3.15
N ASN A 437 -9.02 15.14 3.05
CA ASN A 437 -9.48 14.34 1.91
C ASN A 437 -8.59 13.12 1.61
N LEU A 438 -8.13 12.43 2.67
CA LEU A 438 -7.27 11.25 2.57
C LEU A 438 -7.91 10.04 3.22
N ALA A 439 -7.74 8.89 2.58
CA ALA A 439 -8.00 7.61 3.21
C ALA A 439 -7.06 7.38 4.42
N PRO A 440 -7.56 6.98 5.60
CA PRO A 440 -6.73 6.79 6.81
C PRO A 440 -5.66 5.71 6.68
N ASN A 441 -5.85 4.77 5.75
CA ASN A 441 -4.94 3.68 5.40
C ASN A 441 -4.17 3.94 4.10
N PHE A 442 -4.15 5.20 3.63
CA PHE A 442 -3.37 5.56 2.45
C PHE A 442 -1.89 5.27 2.69
N GLN A 443 -1.33 4.36 1.90
CA GLN A 443 0.09 4.06 1.86
C GLN A 443 0.53 4.00 0.41
N PHE A 444 1.65 4.63 0.10
CA PHE A 444 2.24 4.50 -1.22
C PHE A 444 2.81 3.07 -1.41
N GLN A 445 2.09 2.23 -2.16
CA GLN A 445 2.40 0.81 -2.32
C GLN A 445 3.62 0.58 -3.23
N MET A 446 4.83 0.62 -2.65
CA MET A 446 6.06 0.25 -3.34
C MET A 446 6.86 -0.87 -2.64
N GLY A 447 6.67 -1.06 -1.33
CA GLY A 447 7.48 -2.00 -0.54
C GLY A 447 7.05 -3.47 -0.62
N ASN A 448 5.91 -3.78 -1.24
CA ASN A 448 5.39 -5.15 -1.29
C ASN A 448 5.41 -5.68 -2.73
N LEU A 449 6.58 -6.11 -3.20
CA LEU A 449 6.68 -7.05 -4.33
C LEU A 449 6.25 -8.44 -3.86
N ASP A 450 5.67 -9.25 -4.76
CA ASP A 450 5.43 -10.66 -4.47
C ASP A 450 6.75 -11.43 -4.32
N ALA A 451 6.68 -12.62 -3.74
CA ALA A 451 7.86 -13.42 -3.41
C ALA A 451 8.66 -13.87 -4.64
N GLU A 452 8.01 -14.14 -5.78
CA GLU A 452 8.70 -14.64 -6.98
C GLU A 452 9.49 -13.50 -7.63
N THR A 453 8.85 -12.35 -7.88
CA THR A 453 9.55 -11.18 -8.40
C THR A 453 10.63 -10.68 -7.45
N ARG A 454 10.38 -10.71 -6.14
CA ARG A 454 11.39 -10.38 -5.12
C ARG A 454 12.61 -11.29 -5.24
N ASN A 455 12.41 -12.61 -5.36
CA ASN A 455 13.50 -13.56 -5.50
C ASN A 455 14.33 -13.30 -6.77
N GLU A 456 13.68 -13.10 -7.91
CA GLU A 456 14.37 -12.86 -9.19
C GLU A 456 15.19 -11.57 -9.17
N VAL A 457 14.63 -10.48 -8.66
CA VAL A 457 15.33 -9.19 -8.52
C VAL A 457 16.46 -9.29 -7.49
N CYS A 458 16.19 -9.93 -6.34
CA CYS A 458 17.20 -10.15 -5.30
C CYS A 458 18.37 -10.93 -5.81
N ASN A 459 18.16 -12.03 -6.54
CA ASN A 459 19.24 -12.91 -6.95
C ASN A 459 20.32 -12.15 -7.73
N VAL A 460 19.92 -11.28 -8.66
CA VAL A 460 20.87 -10.44 -9.43
C VAL A 460 21.65 -9.49 -8.52
N ILE A 461 20.97 -8.78 -7.62
CA ILE A 461 21.58 -7.77 -6.75
C ILE A 461 22.46 -8.41 -5.66
N VAL A 462 21.97 -9.48 -5.05
CA VAL A 462 22.65 -10.26 -4.02
C VAL A 462 23.89 -10.95 -4.60
N ASP A 463 23.84 -11.43 -5.85
CA ASP A 463 25.03 -11.96 -6.54
C ASP A 463 26.10 -10.89 -6.72
N VAL A 464 25.72 -9.65 -7.05
CA VAL A 464 26.67 -8.52 -7.07
C VAL A 464 27.28 -8.32 -5.68
N LEU A 465 26.47 -8.28 -4.62
CA LEU A 465 26.95 -8.12 -3.26
C LEU A 465 27.95 -9.23 -2.87
N PHE A 466 27.61 -10.49 -3.11
CA PHE A 466 28.49 -11.61 -2.77
C PHE A 466 29.79 -11.65 -3.56
N ASN A 467 29.76 -11.20 -4.82
CA ASN A 467 30.96 -11.14 -5.66
C ASN A 467 31.84 -9.92 -5.33
N SER A 468 31.25 -8.84 -4.84
CA SER A 468 31.95 -7.59 -4.53
C SER A 468 32.47 -7.54 -3.09
N CYS A 469 31.74 -8.09 -2.11
CA CYS A 469 32.06 -8.05 -0.69
C CYS A 469 32.90 -9.26 -0.24
N LEU A 470 34.09 -9.41 -0.84
CA LEU A 470 35.06 -10.43 -0.48
C LEU A 470 36.07 -9.89 0.53
N PHE A 471 36.54 -10.73 1.44
CA PHE A 471 37.60 -10.39 2.38
C PHE A 471 38.87 -11.23 2.12
N PRO A 472 40.06 -10.66 2.38
CA PRO A 472 41.30 -11.41 2.27
C PRO A 472 41.40 -12.43 3.41
N VAL A 473 41.75 -13.66 3.06
CA VAL A 473 42.16 -14.72 3.99
C VAL A 473 43.60 -15.06 3.69
N GLU A 474 44.45 -15.03 4.71
CA GLU A 474 45.82 -15.49 4.58
C GLU A 474 45.84 -17.02 4.48
N SER A 475 46.34 -17.53 3.36
CA SER A 475 46.68 -18.96 3.25
C SER A 475 47.84 -19.27 4.18
N LYS A 476 47.97 -20.54 4.60
CA LYS A 476 49.12 -21.05 5.37
C LYS A 476 50.48 -20.78 4.72
N ASP A 477 50.49 -20.47 3.41
CA ASP A 477 51.68 -20.15 2.62
C ASP A 477 51.98 -18.62 2.51
N GLY A 478 51.29 -17.77 3.29
CA GLY A 478 51.49 -16.31 3.29
C GLY A 478 50.91 -15.57 2.08
N LYS A 479 50.21 -16.25 1.18
CA LYS A 479 49.48 -15.64 0.05
C LYS A 479 48.05 -15.29 0.46
N SER A 480 47.67 -14.03 0.35
CA SER A 480 46.29 -13.57 0.55
C SER A 480 45.40 -14.02 -0.62
N LYS A 481 44.35 -14.79 -0.33
CA LYS A 481 43.28 -15.11 -1.28
C LYS A 481 41.99 -14.43 -0.84
N TYR A 482 41.21 -13.92 -1.79
CA TYR A 482 39.89 -13.36 -1.48
C TYR A 482 38.87 -14.49 -1.38
N HIS A 483 38.19 -14.58 -0.24
CA HIS A 483 37.14 -15.58 -0.02
C HIS A 483 35.76 -14.92 0.00
N ARG A 484 34.77 -15.69 -0.49
CA ARG A 484 33.36 -15.36 -0.30
C ARG A 484 33.00 -15.54 1.16
N ASN A 485 32.12 -14.67 1.66
CA ASN A 485 31.60 -14.71 3.02
C ASN A 485 30.54 -15.84 3.17
N GLN A 486 30.96 -17.09 2.93
CA GLN A 486 30.09 -18.27 2.99
C GLN A 486 29.81 -18.71 4.44
N HIS A 487 30.60 -18.26 5.42
CA HIS A 487 30.44 -18.68 6.82
C HIS A 487 29.56 -17.77 7.67
N LYS A 488 29.12 -16.60 7.17
CA LYS A 488 28.20 -15.69 7.89
C LYS A 488 26.85 -15.49 7.23
N ILE A 489 26.70 -15.85 5.95
CA ILE A 489 25.42 -15.79 5.25
C ILE A 489 25.08 -17.22 4.82
N PHE A 490 24.71 -18.05 5.79
CA PHE A 490 24.01 -19.30 5.48
C PHE A 490 22.59 -18.92 5.06
N ILE A 491 22.42 -18.74 3.75
CA ILE A 491 21.13 -18.86 3.08
C ILE A 491 20.70 -20.31 3.28
N ALA A 492 19.92 -20.58 4.33
CA ALA A 492 19.14 -21.80 4.38
C ALA A 492 18.11 -21.71 3.25
N GLN A 493 18.20 -22.64 2.29
CA GLN A 493 17.21 -22.83 1.23
C GLN A 493 15.86 -23.24 1.78
#